data_AF-A0A3S0F592-F1
#
_entry.id   AF-A0A3S0F592-F1
#
_cell.length_a   1.000
_cell.length_b   1.000
_cell.length_c   1.000
_cell.angle_alpha   90.00
_cell.angle_beta   90.00
_cell.angle_gamma   90.00
#
_symmetry.space_group_name_H-M   'P 1'
#
loop_
_entity.id
_entity.type
_entity.pdbx_description
1 polymer ?
#
loop_
_entity_poly.entity_id
_entity_poly.type
_entity_poly.pdbx_seq_one_letter_code
_entity_poly.pdbx_strand_id
1 'polypeptide(L)'
;MATIGTFSHTANGFSGSVKTLNLNVKTVTFSPADDDNEKGPDFRIFAGATEFGAAWKKTSREGRDYHSVKLDDPSFHGPIYASLVETDTEGDFSLMSAFESEERYIPTPTIAQALFCYRRRSFAPGGGAQRRARSASQHRHSL
;
A
#
# COMPACT_ATOMS: atom_id res chain seq x y z
N MET A 1 -4.08 13.25 -7.48
CA MET A 1 -3.44 12.37 -8.48
C MET A 1 -2.84 13.26 -9.55
N ALA A 2 -1.59 13.05 -9.95
CA ALA A 2 -0.91 13.88 -10.95
C ALA A 2 -0.22 13.01 -12.00
N THR A 3 -0.30 13.39 -13.27
CA THR A 3 0.47 12.72 -14.33
C THR A 3 1.91 13.20 -14.27
N ILE A 4 2.83 12.27 -13.98
CA ILE A 4 4.26 12.54 -13.82
C ILE A 4 5.08 12.04 -15.01
N GLY A 5 4.46 11.39 -15.99
CA GLY A 5 5.15 10.93 -17.19
C GLY A 5 4.20 10.37 -18.23
N THR A 6 4.68 10.32 -19.47
CA THR A 6 4.02 9.70 -20.60
C THR A 6 4.96 8.68 -21.21
N PHE A 7 4.40 7.56 -21.62
CA PHE A 7 5.11 6.40 -22.12
C PHE A 7 4.39 5.84 -23.34
N SER A 8 5.15 5.22 -24.23
CA SER A 8 4.60 4.51 -25.37
C SER A 8 5.10 3.07 -25.36
N HIS A 9 4.26 2.15 -25.79
CA HIS A 9 4.62 0.74 -25.89
C HIS A 9 5.73 0.54 -26.93
N THR A 10 6.73 -0.27 -26.57
CA THR A 10 7.86 -0.66 -27.42
C THR A 10 7.92 -2.18 -27.49
N ALA A 11 8.67 -2.75 -28.44
CA ALA A 11 8.71 -4.19 -28.69
C ALA A 11 8.86 -5.09 -27.44
N ASN A 12 9.67 -4.68 -26.45
CA ASN A 12 9.95 -5.46 -25.25
C ASN A 12 9.55 -4.75 -23.93
N GLY A 13 8.83 -3.63 -23.98
CA GLY A 13 8.53 -2.86 -22.78
C GLY A 13 7.95 -1.48 -23.08
N PHE A 14 8.34 -0.48 -22.29
CA PHE A 14 7.82 0.88 -22.39
C PHE A 14 8.96 1.88 -22.47
N SER A 15 8.79 2.92 -23.28
CA SER A 15 9.74 4.02 -23.40
C SER A 15 9.01 5.35 -23.29
N GLY A 16 9.59 6.30 -22.57
CA GLY A 16 8.92 7.57 -22.33
C GLY A 16 9.76 8.56 -21.55
N SER A 17 9.07 9.50 -20.91
CA SER A 17 9.69 10.53 -20.09
C SER A 17 8.97 10.67 -18.76
N VAL A 18 9.73 11.02 -17.72
CA VAL A 18 9.22 11.29 -16.38
C VAL A 18 9.66 12.69 -15.98
N LYS A 19 8.69 13.51 -15.61
CA LYS A 19 8.91 14.88 -15.16
C LYS A 19 8.09 15.15 -13.90
N THR A 20 8.81 15.38 -12.82
CA THR A 20 8.29 15.91 -11.56
C THR A 20 8.96 17.26 -11.28
N LEU A 21 8.66 17.90 -10.14
CA LEU A 21 9.33 19.14 -9.75
C LEU A 21 10.82 18.95 -9.47
N ASN A 22 11.24 17.77 -9.00
CA ASN A 22 12.62 17.48 -8.62
C ASN A 22 13.36 16.61 -9.65
N LEU A 23 12.66 15.89 -10.52
CA LEU A 23 13.25 15.00 -11.51
C LEU A 23 12.76 15.35 -12.91
N ASN A 24 13.68 15.46 -13.87
CA ASN A 24 13.35 15.64 -15.28
C ASN A 24 14.17 14.68 -16.13
N VAL A 25 13.64 13.49 -16.40
CA VAL A 25 14.27 12.46 -17.20
C VAL A 25 13.53 12.34 -18.53
N LYS A 26 14.24 12.66 -19.61
CA LYS A 26 13.69 12.66 -20.98
C LYS A 26 13.56 11.26 -21.57
N THR A 27 14.37 10.32 -21.10
CA THR A 27 14.44 8.96 -21.64
C THR A 27 14.42 7.98 -20.49
N VAL A 28 13.25 7.37 -20.29
CA VAL A 28 13.01 6.31 -19.33
C VAL A 28 12.60 5.07 -20.09
N THR A 29 13.25 3.94 -19.78
CA THR A 29 12.99 2.65 -20.43
C THR A 29 12.65 1.59 -19.39
N PHE A 30 11.60 0.84 -19.66
CA PHE A 30 11.17 -0.31 -18.87
C PHE A 30 11.73 -1.56 -19.54
N SER A 31 12.72 -2.17 -18.92
CA SER A 31 13.28 -3.45 -19.36
C SER A 31 12.64 -4.57 -18.57
N PRO A 32 12.27 -5.71 -19.19
CA PRO A 32 11.83 -6.87 -18.44
C PRO A 32 12.94 -7.31 -17.48
N ALA A 33 12.56 -7.72 -16.28
CA ALA A 33 13.50 -8.34 -15.36
C ALA A 33 13.61 -9.84 -15.65
N ASP A 34 14.82 -10.36 -15.72
CA ASP A 34 15.08 -11.80 -15.95
C ASP A 34 15.05 -12.63 -14.65
N ASP A 35 14.50 -12.08 -13.56
CA ASP A 35 14.48 -12.75 -12.25
C ASP A 35 13.23 -13.63 -12.12
N ASP A 36 13.43 -14.95 -12.00
CA ASP A 36 12.38 -15.97 -11.78
C ASP A 36 11.88 -15.99 -10.32
N ASN A 37 11.75 -14.82 -9.70
CA ASN A 37 11.23 -14.70 -8.35
C ASN A 37 9.78 -14.22 -8.40
N GLU A 38 8.86 -14.98 -7.80
CA GLU A 38 7.42 -14.64 -7.74
C GLU A 38 7.14 -13.28 -7.07
N LYS A 39 8.09 -12.80 -6.25
CA LYS A 39 8.03 -11.47 -5.60
C LYS A 39 8.91 -10.41 -6.26
N GLY A 40 9.63 -10.79 -7.32
CA GLY A 40 10.50 -9.90 -8.08
C GLY A 40 9.70 -8.86 -8.87
N PRO A 41 10.36 -7.80 -9.35
CA PRO A 41 9.76 -6.87 -10.29
C PRO A 41 9.58 -7.54 -11.65
N ASP A 42 8.50 -7.24 -12.36
CA ASP A 42 8.30 -7.65 -13.75
C ASP A 42 9.16 -6.80 -14.70
N PHE A 43 9.32 -5.52 -14.37
CA PHE A 43 10.14 -4.59 -15.13
C PHE A 43 11.06 -3.78 -14.22
N ARG A 44 12.25 -3.48 -14.73
CA ARG A 44 13.20 -2.54 -14.15
C ARG A 44 13.20 -1.26 -14.98
N ILE A 45 13.30 -0.13 -14.29
CA ILE A 45 13.14 1.19 -14.88
C ILE A 45 14.50 1.88 -14.90
N PHE A 46 14.95 2.22 -16.10
CA PHE A 46 16.23 2.83 -16.36
C PHE A 46 16.10 4.26 -16.88
N ALA A 47 16.91 5.16 -16.35
CA ALA A 47 17.15 6.50 -16.87
C ALA A 47 18.54 6.50 -17.54
N GLY A 48 18.58 6.19 -18.83
CA GLY A 48 19.83 5.95 -19.52
C GLY A 48 20.56 4.73 -18.95
N ALA A 49 21.68 4.95 -18.24
CA ALA A 49 22.48 3.88 -17.65
C ALA A 49 22.16 3.59 -16.16
N THR A 50 21.31 4.41 -15.52
CA THR A 50 21.02 4.30 -14.08
C THR A 50 19.66 3.67 -13.86
N GLU A 51 19.59 2.63 -13.02
CA GLU A 51 18.34 2.07 -12.52
C GLU A 51 17.79 2.96 -11.39
N PHE A 52 16.52 3.35 -11.45
CA PHE A 52 15.91 4.23 -10.44
C PHE A 52 14.48 3.79 -10.04
N GLY A 53 14.08 2.59 -10.46
CA GLY A 53 12.76 2.09 -10.13
C GLY A 53 12.47 0.71 -10.69
N ALA A 54 11.29 0.23 -10.32
CA ALA A 54 10.78 -1.07 -10.71
C ALA A 54 9.27 -1.01 -10.92
N ALA A 55 8.73 -1.94 -11.71
CA ALA A 55 7.31 -2.09 -11.96
C ALA A 55 6.86 -3.54 -11.82
N TRP A 56 5.60 -3.68 -11.40
CA TRP A 56 4.90 -4.95 -11.23
C TRP A 56 3.59 -4.92 -12.01
N LYS A 57 3.33 -5.97 -12.78
CA LYS A 57 2.04 -6.16 -13.44
C LYS A 57 0.99 -6.49 -12.39
N LYS A 58 -0.10 -5.73 -12.37
CA LYS A 58 -1.23 -5.96 -11.47
C LYS A 58 -2.54 -5.83 -12.23
N THR A 59 -3.51 -6.61 -11.81
CA THR A 59 -4.88 -6.50 -12.30
C THR A 59 -5.74 -5.90 -11.20
N SER A 60 -6.53 -4.89 -11.54
CA SER A 60 -7.47 -4.24 -10.63
C SER A 60 -8.64 -5.18 -10.30
N ARG A 61 -9.39 -4.87 -9.24
CA ARG A 61 -10.64 -5.59 -8.91
C ARG A 61 -11.68 -5.48 -10.03
N GLU A 62 -11.58 -4.42 -10.84
CA GLU A 62 -12.43 -4.17 -12.01
C GLU A 62 -11.90 -4.86 -13.28
N GLY A 63 -10.88 -5.71 -13.17
CA GLY A 63 -10.34 -6.47 -14.30
C GLY A 63 -9.47 -5.66 -15.26
N ARG A 64 -9.10 -4.43 -14.91
CA ARG A 64 -8.17 -3.60 -15.70
C ARG A 64 -6.73 -3.88 -15.32
N ASP A 65 -5.89 -4.15 -16.31
CA ASP A 65 -4.46 -4.30 -16.13
C ASP A 65 -3.78 -2.94 -15.98
N TYR A 66 -2.87 -2.86 -15.02
CA TYR A 66 -2.04 -1.69 -14.76
C TYR A 66 -0.67 -2.13 -14.26
N HIS A 67 0.34 -1.28 -14.41
CA HIS A 67 1.64 -1.55 -13.83
C HIS A 67 1.82 -0.69 -12.58
N SER A 68 1.98 -1.33 -11.44
CA SER A 68 2.34 -0.68 -10.19
C SER A 68 3.82 -0.34 -10.27
N VAL A 69 4.16 0.94 -10.22
CA VAL A 69 5.51 1.46 -10.37
C VAL A 69 5.99 2.00 -9.02
N LYS A 70 7.24 1.68 -8.66
CA LYS A 70 7.96 2.27 -7.54
C LYS A 70 9.21 2.94 -8.10
N LEU A 71 9.31 4.26 -7.93
CA LEU A 71 10.50 5.03 -8.26
C LEU A 71 11.22 5.37 -6.97
N ASP A 72 12.48 4.95 -6.86
CA ASP A 72 13.30 5.15 -5.68
C ASP A 72 14.64 5.72 -6.15
N ASP A 73 14.78 7.04 -6.01
CA ASP A 73 15.98 7.77 -6.35
C ASP A 73 16.49 8.51 -5.10
N PRO A 74 17.80 8.55 -4.84
CA PRO A 74 18.35 9.23 -3.66
C PRO A 74 18.00 10.73 -3.57
N SER A 75 17.60 11.38 -4.66
CA SER A 75 17.14 12.79 -4.63
C SER A 75 15.72 12.94 -4.08
N PHE A 76 14.95 11.86 -3.97
CA PHE A 76 13.62 11.89 -3.41
C PHE A 76 13.67 11.79 -1.89
N HIS A 77 12.79 12.52 -1.21
CA HIS A 77 12.60 12.39 0.24
C HIS A 77 12.08 10.99 0.65
N GLY A 78 11.56 10.22 -0.31
CA GLY A 78 11.15 8.84 -0.15
C GLY A 78 10.67 8.23 -1.48
N PRO A 79 10.38 6.93 -1.52
CA PRO A 79 9.92 6.26 -2.73
C PRO A 79 8.61 6.87 -3.25
N ILE A 80 8.53 7.07 -4.56
CA ILE A 80 7.32 7.52 -5.24
C ILE A 80 6.60 6.32 -5.82
N TYR A 81 5.35 6.11 -5.41
CA TYR A 81 4.48 5.10 -5.98
C TYR A 81 3.62 5.70 -7.08
N ALA A 82 3.54 5.00 -8.21
CA ALA A 82 2.78 5.41 -9.36
C ALA A 82 2.09 4.21 -10.01
N SER A 83 1.12 4.50 -10.87
CA SER A 83 0.44 3.51 -11.69
C SER A 83 0.61 3.90 -13.15
N LEU A 84 1.19 3.01 -13.94
CA LEU A 84 1.20 3.14 -15.39
C LEU A 84 -0.10 2.52 -15.93
N VAL A 85 -0.92 3.36 -16.54
CA VAL A 85 -2.21 2.99 -17.11
C VAL A 85 -2.24 3.34 -18.59
N GLU A 86 -2.90 2.51 -19.39
CA GLU A 86 -3.18 2.84 -20.78
C GLU A 86 -4.16 4.01 -20.84
N THR A 87 -3.96 4.90 -21.81
CA THR A 87 -4.84 6.05 -22.08
C THR A 87 -5.89 5.71 -23.13
N ASP A 88 -6.75 6.66 -23.49
CA ASP A 88 -7.73 6.47 -24.56
C ASP A 88 -7.09 6.25 -25.95
N THR A 89 -5.79 6.55 -26.10
CA THR A 89 -5.03 6.27 -27.32
C THR A 89 -4.28 4.96 -27.17
N GLU A 90 -4.56 4.02 -28.08
CA GLU A 90 -3.95 2.71 -28.10
C GLU A 90 -2.42 2.82 -28.21
N GLY A 91 -1.72 2.20 -27.26
CA GLY A 91 -0.25 2.23 -27.21
C GLY A 91 0.36 3.42 -26.44
N ASP A 92 -0.45 4.38 -25.98
CA ASP A 92 -0.01 5.47 -25.10
C ASP A 92 -0.41 5.20 -23.65
N PHE A 93 0.56 5.39 -22.76
CA PHE A 93 0.46 5.11 -21.34
C PHE A 93 0.76 6.36 -20.53
N SER A 94 -0.05 6.61 -19.51
CA SER A 94 0.16 7.68 -18.53
C SER A 94 0.69 7.11 -17.23
N LEU A 95 1.79 7.67 -16.74
CA LEU A 95 2.30 7.37 -15.41
C LEU A 95 1.68 8.35 -14.43
N MET A 96 0.76 7.85 -13.62
CA MET A 96 0.01 8.64 -12.64
C MET A 96 0.61 8.42 -11.26
N SER A 97 1.07 9.49 -10.61
CA SER A 97 1.49 9.41 -9.22
C SER A 97 0.29 9.11 -8.34
N ALA A 98 0.40 8.02 -7.58
CA ALA A 98 -0.49 7.79 -6.47
C ALA A 98 0.04 8.67 -5.34
N PHE A 99 -0.71 9.70 -4.98
CA PHE A 99 -0.54 10.28 -3.65
C PHE A 99 -1.06 9.21 -2.71
N GLU A 100 -0.15 8.43 -2.13
CA GLU A 100 -0.47 7.46 -1.09
C GLU A 100 -0.95 8.27 0.11
N SER A 101 -2.26 8.57 0.14
CA SER A 101 -2.92 9.05 1.35
C SER A 101 -2.66 8.02 2.42
N GLU A 102 -2.01 8.42 3.52
CA GLU A 102 -1.71 7.58 4.67
C GLU A 102 -2.92 6.79 5.20
N GLU A 103 -3.21 5.64 4.60
CA GLU A 103 -4.18 4.67 5.13
C GLU A 103 -3.51 3.31 5.35
N ARG A 104 -2.19 3.28 5.58
CA ARG A 104 -1.52 2.09 6.15
C ARG A 104 -0.17 2.29 6.83
N TYR A 105 0.16 3.49 7.31
CA TYR A 105 1.17 3.64 8.37
C TYR A 105 0.48 3.54 9.73
N ILE A 106 0.14 2.31 10.14
CA ILE A 106 0.00 2.02 11.57
C ILE A 106 1.43 1.75 12.03
N PRO A 107 2.10 2.64 12.80
CA PRO A 107 3.33 2.22 13.45
C PRO A 107 2.93 1.03 14.32
N THR A 108 3.51 -0.14 14.06
CA THR A 108 3.40 -1.27 14.98
C THR A 108 3.64 -0.74 16.38
N PRO A 109 2.72 -0.91 17.35
CA PRO A 109 3.04 -0.49 18.70
C PRO A 109 4.24 -1.30 19.14
N THR A 110 5.41 -0.65 19.20
CA THR A 110 6.54 -1.19 19.95
C THR A 110 5.99 -1.58 21.33
N ILE A 111 6.38 -2.74 21.84
CA ILE A 111 5.85 -3.36 23.07
C ILE A 111 5.74 -2.37 24.26
N ALA A 112 6.52 -1.29 24.26
CA ALA A 112 6.42 -0.17 25.19
C ALA A 112 5.04 0.54 25.26
N GLN A 113 4.23 0.57 24.20
CA GLN A 113 2.89 1.20 24.24
C GLN A 113 1.77 0.25 24.72
N ALA A 114 1.94 -1.06 24.62
CA ALA A 114 0.97 -2.03 25.14
C ALA A 114 0.82 -1.95 26.67
N LEU A 115 1.90 -1.58 27.38
CA LEU A 115 1.88 -1.40 28.83
C LEU A 115 1.11 -0.14 29.27
N PHE A 116 0.97 0.88 28.40
CA PHE A 116 0.18 2.07 28.74
C PHE A 116 -1.34 1.78 28.70
N CYS A 117 -1.79 0.93 27.77
CA CYS A 117 -3.18 0.45 27.74
C CYS A 117 -3.48 -0.56 28.86
N TYR A 118 -2.50 -1.38 29.27
CA TYR A 118 -2.72 -2.36 30.35
C TYR A 118 -2.77 -1.72 31.76
N ARG A 119 -2.10 -0.58 31.98
CA ARG A 119 -2.05 0.09 33.31
C ARG A 119 -3.25 1.00 33.62
N ARG A 120 -4.30 1.00 32.80
CA ARG A 120 -5.58 1.72 33.09
C ARG A 120 -6.78 0.80 33.35
N ARG A 121 -6.57 -0.51 33.49
CA ARG A 121 -7.63 -1.50 33.80
C ARG A 121 -7.47 -2.21 35.14
N SER A 122 -6.88 -1.55 36.13
CA SER A 122 -6.81 -2.08 37.49
C SER A 122 -6.96 -0.97 38.52
N PHE A 123 -8.13 -0.35 38.59
CA PHE A 123 -8.59 0.33 39.81
C PHE A 123 -10.12 0.49 39.75
N ALA A 124 -10.84 -0.55 40.16
CA ALA A 124 -12.23 -0.47 40.60
C ALA A 124 -12.27 -0.95 42.05
N PRO A 125 -12.63 -0.11 43.03
CA PRO A 125 -12.70 -0.52 44.42
C PRO A 125 -14.05 -1.19 44.76
N GLY A 126 -13.97 -2.38 45.35
CA GLY A 126 -14.73 -2.76 46.55
C GLY A 126 -16.24 -3.00 46.44
N GLY A 127 -16.64 -4.15 45.90
CA GLY A 127 -17.96 -4.73 46.15
C GLY A 127 -17.99 -5.44 47.52
N GLY A 128 -18.60 -4.78 48.52
CA GLY A 128 -18.83 -5.32 49.85
C GLY A 128 -19.90 -6.42 49.87
N ALA A 129 -19.56 -7.53 50.50
CA ALA A 129 -20.44 -8.65 50.76
C ALA A 129 -21.47 -8.31 51.86
N GLN A 130 -22.74 -8.66 51.65
CA GLN A 130 -23.60 -9.05 52.76
C GLN A 130 -24.53 -10.18 52.36
N ARG A 131 -24.34 -11.30 53.07
CA ARG A 131 -25.04 -12.57 52.94
C ARG A 131 -26.38 -12.57 53.69
N ARG A 132 -27.16 -13.61 53.38
CA ARG A 132 -28.23 -14.28 54.17
C ARG A 132 -29.64 -13.67 54.00
N ALA A 133 -30.72 -14.44 53.89
CA ALA A 133 -30.95 -15.88 54.05
C ALA A 133 -32.30 -16.30 53.44
N ARG A 134 -32.40 -17.60 53.10
CA ARG A 134 -33.52 -18.57 53.28
C ARG A 134 -34.96 -18.05 53.02
N SER A 135 -35.77 -18.69 52.18
CA SER A 135 -36.47 -19.96 52.45
C SER A 135 -37.58 -20.06 51.38
N ALA A 136 -37.55 -21.01 50.46
CA ALA A 136 -38.35 -22.25 50.46
C ALA A 136 -39.89 -22.08 50.38
N SER A 137 -40.49 -22.98 49.59
CA SER A 137 -41.89 -23.46 49.62
C SER A 137 -42.81 -22.93 48.51
N GLN A 138 -43.03 -23.72 47.45
CA GLN A 138 -44.28 -24.48 47.14
C GLN A 138 -45.32 -23.60 46.42
N HIS A 139 -46.13 -24.03 45.45
CA HIS A 139 -46.51 -25.35 44.93
C HIS A 139 -47.33 -25.12 43.63
N ARG A 140 -47.25 -26.06 42.66
CA ARG A 140 -48.33 -26.65 41.79
C ARG A 140 -49.26 -25.67 41.00
N HIS A 141 -49.95 -25.98 39.91
CA HIS A 141 -50.15 -27.08 38.95
C HIS A 141 -50.89 -26.40 37.76
N SER A 142 -50.52 -26.68 36.51
CA SER A 142 -51.38 -27.35 35.51
C SER A 142 -52.87 -26.96 35.48
N LEU A 143 -53.27 -26.21 34.43
CA LEU A 143 -54.19 -26.61 33.35
C LEU A 143 -54.18 -25.55 32.25
#